data_AF-A0A2D8PHP8-F1
#
_entry.id   AF-A0A2D8PHP8-F1
#
_cell.length_a   1.000
_cell.length_b   1.000
_cell.length_c   1.000
_cell.angle_alpha   90.00
_cell.angle_beta   90.00
_cell.angle_gamma   90.00
#
_symmetry.space_group_name_H-M   'P 1'
#
loop_
_entity.id
_entity.type
_entity.pdbx_description
1 polymer ?
#
loop_
_entity_poly.entity_id
_entity_poly.type
_entity_poly.pdbx_seq_one_letter_code
_entity_poly.pdbx_strand_id
1 'polypeptide(L)'
;MGIKSLACPMSFERIDKNVVRVSAIITSGILALYTVPSLASTAAVLILMLALAGDYAVRVFTSQLSPIGWLGRRLTLRLGMKPMDKAPKIFAVRVGFIFAASSVGLFFADPTTAIGVGQGLMGFNLLDGVLDI
;
A
#
# COMPACT_ATOMS: atom_id res chain seq x y z
N MET A 1 11.20 -43.65 2.87
CA MET A 1 11.08 -42.36 2.15
C MET A 1 9.62 -41.92 2.22
N GLY A 2 9.29 -41.00 3.13
CA GLY A 2 7.93 -40.52 3.33
C GLY A 2 7.57 -39.48 2.27
N ILE A 3 6.40 -39.64 1.67
CA ILE A 3 5.83 -38.75 0.65
C ILE A 3 5.59 -37.40 1.34
N LYS A 4 6.46 -36.41 1.10
CA LYS A 4 6.19 -35.02 1.48
C LYS A 4 5.01 -34.59 0.63
N SER A 5 3.86 -34.38 1.27
CA SER A 5 2.66 -33.86 0.62
C SER A 5 3.01 -32.60 -0.16
N LEU A 6 2.74 -32.62 -1.46
CA LEU A 6 2.67 -31.46 -2.36
C LEU A 6 1.44 -30.59 -1.99
N ALA A 7 1.22 -30.38 -0.68
CA ALA A 7 0.24 -29.44 -0.20
C ALA A 7 0.84 -28.05 -0.46
N CYS A 8 0.33 -27.36 -1.48
CA CYS A 8 0.60 -25.94 -1.66
C CYS A 8 0.48 -25.25 -0.30
N PRO A 9 1.46 -24.42 0.11
CA PRO A 9 1.38 -23.68 1.37
C PRO A 9 0.29 -22.62 1.24
N MET A 10 -0.97 -23.05 1.33
CA MET A 10 -2.11 -22.15 1.38
C MET A 10 -2.08 -21.52 2.76
N SER A 11 -1.71 -20.24 2.83
CA SER A 11 -1.73 -19.49 4.07
C SER A 11 -3.18 -19.24 4.46
N PHE A 12 -3.63 -19.85 5.56
CA PHE A 12 -4.96 -19.62 6.16
C PHE A 12 -5.02 -18.34 7.01
N GLU A 13 -3.97 -17.52 6.96
CA GLU A 13 -3.92 -16.26 7.69
C GLU A 13 -4.98 -15.32 7.09
N ARG A 14 -5.92 -14.88 7.94
CA ARG A 14 -7.00 -13.99 7.54
C ARG A 14 -6.80 -12.59 8.10
N ILE A 15 -7.12 -11.60 7.30
CA ILE A 15 -7.06 -10.18 7.66
C ILE A 15 -8.43 -9.53 7.47
N ASP A 16 -8.64 -8.39 8.13
CA ASP A 16 -9.87 -7.63 7.99
C ASP A 16 -9.89 -6.83 6.68
N LYS A 17 -10.84 -7.17 5.81
CA LYS A 17 -11.09 -6.52 4.53
C LYS A 17 -11.35 -5.02 4.66
N ASN A 18 -12.05 -4.60 5.71
CA ASN A 18 -12.38 -3.20 5.87
C ASN A 18 -11.12 -2.37 6.14
N VAL A 19 -10.22 -2.87 6.99
CA VAL A 19 -8.93 -2.21 7.30
C VAL A 19 -8.11 -2.02 6.04
N VAL A 20 -8.06 -3.08 5.22
CA VAL A 20 -7.32 -3.12 3.98
C VAL A 20 -7.86 -2.09 2.98
N ARG A 21 -9.18 -2.04 2.77
CA ARG A 21 -9.81 -1.09 1.84
C ARG A 21 -9.61 0.36 2.28
N VAL A 22 -9.84 0.65 3.56
CA VAL A 22 -9.64 2.00 4.10
C VAL A 22 -8.17 2.42 3.99
N SER A 23 -7.22 1.52 4.26
CA SER A 23 -5.80 1.83 4.10
C SER A 23 -5.43 2.17 2.65
N ALA A 24 -6.02 1.50 1.66
CA ALA A 24 -5.79 1.77 0.24
C ALA A 24 -6.44 3.10 -0.20
N ILE A 25 -7.62 3.43 0.31
CA ILE A 25 -8.28 4.73 0.09
C ILE A 25 -7.46 5.88 0.71
N ILE A 26 -6.93 5.71 1.92
CA ILE A 26 -6.07 6.71 2.55
C ILE A 26 -4.80 6.92 1.72
N THR A 27 -4.17 5.82 1.28
CA THR A 27 -2.94 5.86 0.49
C THR A 27 -3.18 6.58 -0.85
N SER A 28 -4.27 6.25 -1.56
CA SER A 28 -4.65 6.94 -2.80
C SER A 28 -5.02 8.41 -2.60
N GLY A 29 -5.66 8.78 -1.48
CA GLY A 29 -5.92 10.18 -1.14
C GLY A 29 -4.62 10.98 -0.90
N ILE A 30 -3.64 10.39 -0.22
CA ILE A 30 -2.31 11.00 -0.03
C ILE A 30 -1.60 11.17 -1.38
N LEU A 31 -1.66 10.13 -2.23
CA LEU A 31 -1.08 10.16 -3.58
C LEU A 31 -1.71 11.26 -4.44
N ALA A 32 -3.03 11.41 -4.40
CA ALA A 32 -3.74 12.46 -5.12
C ALA A 32 -3.30 13.87 -4.68
N LEU A 33 -3.05 14.07 -3.38
CA LEU A 33 -2.71 15.39 -2.83
C LEU A 33 -1.42 15.98 -3.42
N TYR A 34 -0.40 15.16 -3.67
CA TYR A 34 0.86 15.66 -4.22
C TYR A 34 0.91 15.69 -5.76
N THR A 35 -0.09 15.09 -6.44
CA THR A 35 -0.21 15.20 -7.91
C THR A 35 -0.68 16.57 -8.38
N VAL A 36 -1.23 17.38 -7.47
CA VAL A 36 -1.68 18.74 -7.75
C VAL A 36 -0.50 19.71 -7.53
N PRO A 37 0.18 20.19 -8.59
CA PRO A 37 1.43 20.96 -8.46
C PRO A 37 1.24 22.31 -7.78
N SER A 38 0.00 22.81 -7.75
CA SER A 38 -0.35 24.07 -7.09
C SER A 38 -0.45 23.96 -5.57
N LEU A 39 -0.48 22.74 -5.01
CA LEU A 39 -0.80 22.51 -3.60
C LEU A 39 0.41 22.11 -2.75
N ALA A 40 1.51 21.65 -3.35
CA ALA A 40 2.66 21.11 -2.63
C ALA A 40 3.99 21.66 -3.14
N SER A 41 4.85 22.10 -2.23
CA SER A 41 6.25 22.42 -2.54
C SER A 41 7.03 21.13 -2.86
N THR A 42 8.07 21.23 -3.70
CA THR A 42 8.91 20.09 -4.11
C THR A 42 9.45 19.30 -2.91
N ALA A 43 9.79 19.98 -1.82
CA ALA A 43 10.24 19.36 -0.58
C ALA A 43 9.11 18.56 0.12
N ALA A 44 7.88 19.08 0.14
CA ALA A 44 6.74 18.38 0.72
C ALA A 44 6.40 17.10 -0.07
N VAL A 45 6.47 17.14 -1.40
CA VAL A 45 6.26 15.96 -2.26
C VAL A 45 7.28 14.87 -1.94
N LEU A 46 8.57 15.22 -1.83
CA LEU A 46 9.62 14.27 -1.47
C LEU A 46 9.36 13.64 -0.10
N ILE A 47 9.02 14.44 0.91
CA ILE A 47 8.74 13.95 2.27
C ILE A 47 7.56 12.97 2.26
N LEU A 48 6.49 13.28 1.52
CA LEU A 48 5.32 12.40 1.39
C LEU A 48 5.67 11.09 0.67
N MET A 49 6.42 11.14 -0.43
CA MET A 49 6.87 9.94 -1.12
C MET A 49 7.72 9.04 -0.21
N LEU A 50 8.62 9.64 0.56
CA LEU A 50 9.50 8.92 1.49
C LEU A 50 8.69 8.32 2.66
N ALA A 51 7.71 9.05 3.18
CA ALA A 51 6.79 8.54 4.19
C ALA A 51 5.96 7.36 3.66
N LEU A 52 5.47 7.43 2.42
CA LEU A 52 4.70 6.35 1.79
C LEU A 52 5.56 5.11 1.55
N ALA A 53 6.76 5.29 1.00
CA ALA A 53 7.72 4.21 0.80
C ALA A 53 8.09 3.55 2.14
N GLY A 54 8.25 4.35 3.21
CA GLY A 54 8.46 3.87 4.57
C GLY A 54 7.28 3.03 5.09
N ASP A 55 6.03 3.50 4.92
CA ASP A 55 4.85 2.74 5.32
C ASP A 55 4.76 1.38 4.58
N TYR A 56 5.03 1.36 3.27
CA TYR A 56 5.10 0.12 2.49
C TYR A 56 6.26 -0.79 2.93
N ALA A 57 7.43 -0.22 3.24
CA ALA A 57 8.55 -0.99 3.77
C ALA A 57 8.18 -1.70 5.07
N VAL A 58 7.52 -0.99 5.99
CA VAL A 58 7.02 -1.59 7.24
C VAL A 58 6.04 -2.73 6.96
N ARG A 59 5.13 -2.58 5.99
CA ARG A 59 4.18 -3.64 5.63
C ARG A 59 4.83 -4.86 4.97
N VAL A 60 5.96 -4.68 4.26
CA VAL A 60 6.67 -5.77 3.57
C VAL A 60 7.61 -6.51 4.52
N PHE A 61 8.42 -5.76 5.28
CA PHE A 61 9.50 -6.32 6.09
C PHE A 61 9.07 -6.69 7.50
N THR A 62 7.98 -6.10 8.01
CA THR A 62 7.54 -6.29 9.39
C THR A 62 6.11 -6.84 9.44
N SER A 63 5.85 -7.69 10.42
CA SER A 63 4.49 -8.15 10.76
C SER A 63 3.69 -7.13 11.59
N GLN A 64 4.29 -6.00 11.94
CA GLN A 64 3.67 -4.94 12.73
C GLN A 64 2.70 -4.10 11.91
N LEU A 65 1.76 -3.46 12.60
CA LEU A 65 0.77 -2.62 11.98
C LEU A 65 1.44 -1.33 11.48
N SER A 66 1.41 -1.08 10.17
CA SER A 66 1.95 0.16 9.62
C SER A 66 1.14 1.37 10.10
N PRO A 67 1.71 2.59 10.11
CA PRO A 67 0.98 3.81 10.49
C PRO A 67 -0.37 3.97 9.78
N ILE A 68 -0.41 3.73 8.46
CA ILE A 68 -1.66 3.79 7.67
C ILE A 68 -2.57 2.60 8.00
N GLY A 69 -2.02 1.41 8.25
CA GLY A 69 -2.80 0.25 8.70
C GLY A 69 -3.45 0.46 10.08
N TRP A 70 -2.78 1.19 10.98
CA TRP A 70 -3.31 1.57 12.29
C TRP A 70 -4.46 2.56 12.16
N LEU A 71 -4.29 3.58 11.30
CA LEU A 71 -5.36 4.52 10.94
C LEU A 71 -6.57 3.79 10.35
N GLY A 72 -6.34 2.90 9.38
CA GLY A 72 -7.38 2.07 8.78
C GLY A 72 -8.14 1.26 9.83
N ARG A 73 -7.41 0.59 10.73
CA ARG A 73 -8.01 -0.17 11.83
C ARG A 73 -8.86 0.69 12.74
N ARG A 74 -8.39 1.89 13.11
CA ARG A 74 -9.13 2.80 13.99
C ARG A 74 -10.45 3.26 13.35
N LEU A 75 -10.43 3.55 12.06
CA LEU A 75 -11.60 3.98 11.30
C LEU A 75 -12.61 2.85 11.11
N THR A 76 -12.16 1.60 11.00
CA THR A 76 -13.04 0.45 10.73
C THR A 76 -13.51 -0.28 11.98
N LEU A 77 -13.08 0.14 13.18
CA LEU A 77 -13.50 -0.48 14.45
C LEU A 77 -15.03 -0.59 14.60
N ARG A 78 -15.79 0.32 13.99
CA ARG A 78 -17.25 0.34 14.07
C ARG A 78 -17.96 -0.44 12.95
N LEU A 79 -17.23 -0.86 11.91
CA LEU A 79 -17.81 -1.46 10.69
C LEU A 79 -17.88 -2.99 10.74
N GLY A 80 -17.42 -3.61 11.84
CA GLY A 80 -17.32 -5.05 11.97
C GLY A 80 -16.17 -5.64 11.13
N MET A 81 -15.63 -6.76 11.59
CA MET A 81 -14.53 -7.46 10.90
C MET A 81 -15.09 -8.32 9.77
N LYS A 82 -14.62 -8.09 8.54
CA LYS A 82 -14.93 -8.95 7.41
C LYS A 82 -13.67 -9.71 6.99
N PRO A 83 -13.56 -11.02 7.26
CA PRO A 83 -12.32 -11.75 6.99
C PRO A 83 -12.07 -11.91 5.48
N MET A 84 -10.83 -11.73 5.05
CA MET A 84 -10.30 -12.13 3.73
C MET A 84 -8.96 -12.85 3.88
N ASP A 85 -8.53 -13.57 2.84
CA ASP A 85 -7.22 -14.23 2.83
C ASP A 85 -6.09 -13.20 2.68
N LYS A 86 -5.04 -13.35 3.48
CA LYS A 86 -3.91 -12.40 3.51
C LYS A 86 -2.98 -12.53 2.30
N ALA A 87 -2.88 -13.71 1.71
CA ALA A 87 -1.87 -14.03 0.70
C ALA A 87 -1.93 -13.14 -0.56
N PRO A 88 -3.10 -12.91 -1.20
CA PRO A 88 -3.19 -12.01 -2.35
C PRO A 88 -2.77 -10.58 -1.98
N LYS A 89 -3.10 -10.14 -0.76
CA LYS A 89 -2.80 -8.79 -0.32
C LYS A 89 -1.31 -8.55 -0.03
N ILE A 90 -0.60 -9.56 0.47
CA ILE A 90 0.86 -9.48 0.63
C ILE A 90 1.53 -9.28 -0.74
N PHE A 91 1.03 -9.94 -1.79
CA PHE A 91 1.55 -9.72 -3.14
C PHE A 91 1.33 -8.28 -3.61
N ALA A 92 0.11 -7.75 -3.47
CA ALA A 92 -0.21 -6.36 -3.81
C ALA A 92 0.67 -5.35 -3.04
N VAL A 93 0.91 -5.59 -1.75
CA VAL A 93 1.78 -4.74 -0.92
C VAL A 93 3.23 -4.75 -1.41
N ARG A 94 3.77 -5.91 -1.82
CA ARG A 94 5.15 -6.02 -2.35
C ARG A 94 5.29 -5.31 -3.69
N VAL A 95 4.31 -5.45 -4.58
CA VAL A 95 4.28 -4.71 -5.85
C VAL A 95 4.20 -3.21 -5.56
N GLY A 96 3.29 -2.79 -4.67
CA GLY A 96 3.16 -1.39 -4.26
C GLY A 96 4.44 -0.79 -3.68
N PHE A 97 5.20 -1.57 -2.90
CA PHE A 97 6.52 -1.16 -2.41
C PHE A 97 7.52 -0.88 -3.53
N ILE A 98 7.56 -1.71 -4.58
CA ILE A 98 8.44 -1.49 -5.73
C ILE A 98 8.08 -0.16 -6.43
N PHE A 99 6.80 0.13 -6.61
CA PHE A 99 6.34 1.41 -7.16
C PHE A 99 6.71 2.60 -6.24
N ALA A 100 6.51 2.47 -4.93
CA ALA A 100 6.85 3.53 -3.98
C ALA A 100 8.37 3.80 -3.93
N ALA A 101 9.18 2.74 -3.89
CA ALA A 101 10.64 2.84 -3.85
C ALA A 101 11.21 3.38 -5.17
N SER A 102 10.70 2.93 -6.31
CA SER A 102 11.10 3.46 -7.62
C SER A 102 10.69 4.93 -7.78
N SER A 103 9.50 5.32 -7.32
CA SER A 103 9.08 6.73 -7.31
C SER A 103 10.06 7.62 -6.52
N VAL A 104 10.51 7.17 -5.34
CA VAL A 104 11.51 7.92 -4.55
C VAL A 104 12.87 7.98 -5.27
N GLY A 105 13.32 6.86 -5.86
CA GLY A 105 14.59 6.81 -6.58
C GLY A 105 14.61 7.70 -7.84
N LEU A 106 13.52 7.68 -8.62
CA LEU A 106 13.40 8.48 -9.84
C LEU A 106 13.29 9.98 -9.55
N PHE A 107 12.83 10.37 -8.35
CA PHE A 107 12.66 11.79 -8.01
C PHE A 107 13.96 12.60 -8.12
N PHE A 108 15.11 11.97 -7.86
CA PHE A 108 16.43 12.62 -7.98
C PHE A 108 16.91 12.77 -9.43
N ALA A 109 16.40 11.94 -10.35
CA ALA A 109 16.76 11.98 -11.77
C ALA A 109 15.79 12.87 -12.56
N ASP A 110 14.49 12.61 -12.42
CA ASP A 110 13.43 13.38 -13.03
C ASP A 110 12.15 13.36 -12.16
N PRO A 111 11.78 14.49 -11.54
CA PRO A 111 10.59 14.59 -10.71
C PRO A 111 9.28 14.29 -11.47
N THR A 112 9.22 14.54 -12.78
CA THR A 112 8.00 14.33 -13.56
C THR A 112 7.70 12.84 -13.74
N THR A 113 8.69 12.04 -14.13
CA THR A 113 8.55 10.58 -14.19
C THR A 113 8.31 9.94 -12.83
N ALA A 114 8.94 10.46 -11.76
CA ALA A 114 8.67 10.02 -10.39
C ALA A 114 7.20 10.17 -10.00
N ILE A 115 6.59 11.33 -10.29
CA ILE A 115 5.15 11.54 -10.05
C ILE A 115 4.32 10.58 -10.91
N GLY A 116 4.68 10.36 -12.17
CA GLY A 116 4.00 9.41 -13.05
C GLY A 116 3.97 7.98 -12.49
N VAL A 117 5.10 7.50 -11.94
CA VAL A 117 5.17 6.19 -11.27
C VAL A 117 4.28 6.16 -10.01
N GLY A 118 4.29 7.23 -9.23
CA GLY A 118 3.39 7.40 -8.08
C GLY A 118 1.90 7.39 -8.47
N GLN A 119 1.54 7.94 -9.63
CA GLN A 119 0.17 7.87 -10.15
C GLN A 119 -0.23 6.45 -10.55
N GLY A 120 0.70 5.64 -11.05
CA GLY A 120 0.48 4.20 -11.25
C GLY A 120 0.13 3.50 -9.94
N LEU A 121 0.88 3.78 -8.87
CA LEU A 121 0.59 3.28 -7.52
C LEU A 121 -0.77 3.74 -7.00
N MET A 122 -1.17 4.98 -7.32
CA MET A 122 -2.48 5.52 -6.96
C MET A 122 -3.60 4.73 -7.63
N GLY A 123 -3.46 4.41 -8.92
CA GLY A 123 -4.41 3.60 -9.67
C GLY A 123 -4.62 2.22 -9.04
N PHE A 124 -3.53 1.53 -8.69
CA PHE A 124 -3.64 0.22 -8.02
C PHE A 124 -4.30 0.32 -6.65
N ASN A 125 -3.96 1.33 -5.83
CA ASN A 125 -4.60 1.52 -4.53
C ASN A 125 -6.10 1.87 -4.65
N LEU A 126 -6.51 2.59 -5.70
CA LEU A 126 -7.91 2.88 -5.97
C LEU A 126 -8.69 1.63 -6.37
N LEU A 127 -8.14 0.81 -7.28
CA LEU A 127 -8.76 -0.45 -7.69
C LEU A 127 -8.96 -1.38 -6.48
N ASP A 128 -7.93 -1.51 -5.67
CA ASP A 128 -7.91 -2.35 -4.48
C ASP A 128 -8.84 -1.81 -3.36
N GLY A 129 -8.87 -0.49 -3.16
CA GLY A 129 -9.75 0.14 -2.16
C GLY A 129 -11.23 0.15 -2.55
N VAL A 130 -11.54 0.47 -3.81
CA VAL A 130 -12.91 0.67 -4.31
C VAL A 130 -13.52 -0.64 -4.80
N LEU A 131 -12.81 -1.35 -5.68
CA LEU A 131 -13.31 -2.53 -6.39
C LEU A 131 -12.90 -3.86 -5.71
N ASP A 132 -11.98 -3.82 -4.74
CA ASP A 132 -11.50 -5.01 -4.01
C ASP A 132 -10.87 -6.07 -4.93
N ILE A 133 -10.08 -5.59 -5.90
CA ILE A 133 -9.34 -6.38 -6.90
C ILE A 133 -7.85 -6.41 -6.54
#